data_AF-A0A432UCZ1-F1
#
_entry.id   AF-A0A432UCZ1-F1
#
_cell.length_a   1.000
_cell.length_b   1.000
_cell.length_c   1.000
_cell.angle_alpha   90.00
_cell.angle_beta   90.00
_cell.angle_gamma   90.00
#
_symmetry.space_group_name_H-M   'P 1'
#
loop_
_entity.id
_entity.type
_entity.pdbx_description
1 polymer ?
#
loop_
_entity_poly.entity_id
_entity_poly.type
_entity_poly.pdbx_seq_one_letter_code
_entity_poly.pdbx_strand_id
1 'polypeptide(L)'
;MGTFFSSRPERTFKPKKKVTMAVRLLEVIIPRGKHVILEPIFKKQSIIQHWIEEDKPGANFVVKILTRAEDTGSITDAITKLLSKTENFRIIIQAVEATVPPVEAPEEPPAKIGRLSVSREELYNDVVQAAKPTYVFAGLMIISTLIAAFGFLKDSTAIIIGSMVIAPLLAPNVALSLGSVLADFTLIRQGLSTQFSAVLLVFFLSALFGAATNIDPNLSNIHQRIYADYTDIIVAFLSGTAGILSFTAGSSTALIGVMVSISLLPPLVATGLLTGSGYFIYATGSFLLFMANLASLNLAGILTFIFQGVRPMTWWKAKKARAYSMKAMLLWFILIIILLAAMWLRNSFLVT
;
A
#
# COMPACT_ATOMS: atom_id res chain seq x y z
N MET A 1 -25.50 -8.24 68.50
CA MET A 1 -25.00 -8.77 67.21
C MET A 1 -25.57 -7.87 66.12
N GLY A 2 -24.79 -6.92 65.62
CA GLY A 2 -25.25 -5.91 64.65
C GLY A 2 -24.04 -5.25 64.02
N THR A 3 -23.50 -5.87 62.97
CA THR A 3 -22.29 -5.44 62.28
C THR A 3 -22.61 -4.36 61.25
N PHE A 4 -22.00 -3.19 61.46
CA PHE A 4 -21.89 -2.09 60.49
C PHE A 4 -21.25 -2.58 59.19
N PHE A 5 -22.02 -2.62 58.10
CA PHE A 5 -21.47 -2.60 56.74
C PHE A 5 -21.49 -1.17 56.24
N SER A 6 -20.33 -0.51 56.23
CA SER A 6 -20.17 0.76 55.54
C SER A 6 -20.16 0.51 54.03
N SER A 7 -21.19 1.02 53.36
CA SER A 7 -21.29 1.07 51.90
C SER A 7 -20.20 2.00 51.36
N ARG A 8 -19.08 1.44 50.88
CA ARG A 8 -18.16 2.18 50.00
C ARG A 8 -18.90 2.50 48.70
N PRO A 9 -18.87 3.75 48.21
CA PRO A 9 -19.45 4.04 46.91
C PRO A 9 -18.65 3.30 45.83
N GLU A 10 -19.34 2.53 45.01
CA GLU A 10 -18.80 1.98 43.76
C GLU A 10 -18.21 3.14 42.96
N ARG A 11 -16.88 3.20 42.86
CA ARG A 11 -16.24 3.99 41.83
C ARG A 11 -16.69 3.39 40.51
N THR A 12 -17.64 4.03 39.86
CA THR A 12 -18.00 3.78 38.46
C THR A 12 -16.72 3.85 37.63
N PHE A 13 -16.12 2.70 37.35
CA PHE A 13 -15.01 2.56 36.42
C PHE A 13 -15.59 2.81 35.04
N LYS A 14 -15.70 4.08 34.64
CA LYS A 14 -15.84 4.42 33.23
C LYS A 14 -14.47 4.09 32.62
N PRO A 15 -14.33 3.03 31.81
CA PRO A 15 -13.09 2.86 31.07
C PRO A 15 -12.99 4.09 30.15
N LYS A 16 -12.07 5.02 30.45
CA LYS A 16 -11.59 5.93 29.43
C LYS A 16 -11.20 5.01 28.27
N LYS A 17 -11.75 5.23 27.06
CA LYS A 17 -11.28 4.55 25.85
C LYS A 17 -9.79 4.85 25.73
N LYS A 18 -8.95 3.98 26.29
CA LYS A 18 -7.50 4.08 26.19
C LYS A 18 -7.18 3.72 24.76
N VAL A 19 -6.86 4.74 23.97
CA VAL A 19 -6.41 4.56 22.60
C VAL A 19 -5.04 3.88 22.69
N THR A 20 -5.01 2.60 22.31
CA THR A 20 -3.79 1.81 22.26
C THR A 20 -3.01 2.18 21.00
N MET A 21 -1.71 2.42 21.13
CA MET A 21 -0.85 2.77 20.01
C MET A 21 -0.16 1.54 19.42
N ALA A 22 0.07 1.57 18.10
CA ALA A 22 0.93 0.60 17.44
C ALA A 22 2.37 0.72 17.93
N VAL A 23 2.97 -0.40 18.30
CA VAL A 23 4.33 -0.50 18.82
C VAL A 23 5.23 -1.34 17.91
N ARG A 24 6.54 -1.10 18.02
CA ARG A 24 7.59 -1.82 17.30
C ARG A 24 8.67 -2.25 18.27
N LEU A 25 9.14 -3.48 18.11
CA LEU A 25 10.32 -3.99 18.77
C LEU A 25 11.49 -3.88 17.81
N LEU A 26 12.50 -3.10 18.19
CA LEU A 26 13.75 -2.96 17.47
C LEU A 26 14.79 -3.86 18.14
N GLU A 27 15.43 -4.75 17.39
CA GLU A 27 16.59 -5.50 17.87
C GLU A 27 17.84 -5.03 17.12
N VAL A 28 18.79 -4.46 17.86
CA VAL A 28 20.05 -3.97 17.32
C VAL A 28 21.17 -4.93 17.72
N ILE A 29 21.70 -5.66 16.75
CA ILE A 29 22.81 -6.58 16.93
C ILE A 29 24.11 -5.81 16.70
N ILE A 30 24.98 -5.77 17.71
CA ILE A 30 26.21 -4.96 17.72
C ILE A 30 27.41 -5.82 18.12
N PRO A 31 28.58 -5.65 17.47
CA PRO A 31 29.84 -6.23 17.92
C PRO A 31 30.22 -5.83 19.36
N ARG A 32 31.00 -6.67 20.01
CA ARG A 32 31.38 -6.58 21.43
C ARG A 32 31.90 -5.18 21.83
N GLY A 33 31.47 -4.69 23.01
CA GLY A 33 31.98 -3.46 23.64
C GLY A 33 31.45 -2.13 23.09
N LYS A 34 30.57 -2.16 22.09
CA LYS A 34 30.02 -0.95 21.45
C LYS A 34 28.59 -0.58 21.86
N HIS A 35 27.98 -1.31 22.81
CA HIS A 35 26.63 -1.02 23.30
C HIS A 35 26.53 0.36 23.99
N VAL A 36 27.62 0.83 24.61
CA VAL A 36 27.71 2.16 25.25
C VAL A 36 27.43 3.30 24.27
N ILE A 37 27.71 3.09 22.97
CA ILE A 37 27.46 4.08 21.91
C ILE A 37 25.95 4.40 21.79
N LEU A 38 25.07 3.49 22.20
CA LEU A 38 23.62 3.66 22.13
C LEU A 38 23.00 4.30 23.40
N GLU A 39 23.75 4.45 24.49
CA GLU A 39 23.25 5.09 25.72
C GLU A 39 22.60 6.47 25.52
N PRO A 40 23.11 7.35 24.63
CA PRO A 40 22.49 8.64 24.38
C PRO A 40 21.06 8.53 23.80
N ILE A 41 20.74 7.41 23.14
CA ILE A 41 19.42 7.19 22.55
C ILE A 41 18.39 6.79 23.61
N PHE A 42 18.78 6.01 24.62
CA PHE A 42 17.88 5.54 25.68
C PHE A 42 17.30 6.67 26.54
N LYS A 43 17.95 7.83 26.58
CA LYS A 43 17.44 9.01 27.32
C LYS A 43 16.32 9.76 26.61
N LYS A 44 15.92 9.36 25.39
CA LYS A 44 14.81 10.00 24.67
C LYS A 44 13.46 9.47 25.17
N GLN A 45 12.51 10.39 25.39
CA GLN A 45 11.11 10.11 25.76
C GLN A 45 10.31 9.25 24.75
N SER A 46 10.89 8.91 23.60
CA SER A 46 10.26 8.06 22.58
C SER A 46 10.41 6.56 22.84
N ILE A 47 11.29 6.16 23.76
CA ILE A 47 11.53 4.74 24.09
C ILE A 47 10.64 4.35 25.27
N ILE A 48 9.83 3.31 25.07
CA ILE A 48 8.92 2.77 26.10
C ILE A 48 9.71 1.90 27.06
N GLN A 49 10.50 0.97 26.51
CA GLN A 49 11.34 0.05 27.27
C GLN A 49 12.56 -0.33 26.43
N HIS A 50 13.68 -0.60 27.08
CA HIS A 50 14.84 -1.19 26.42
C HIS A 50 15.49 -2.20 27.36
N TRP A 51 16.15 -3.20 26.78
CA TRP A 51 16.98 -4.14 27.52
C TRP A 51 18.11 -4.65 26.62
N ILE A 52 19.15 -5.19 27.25
CA ILE A 52 20.37 -5.63 26.58
C ILE A 52 20.55 -7.10 26.90
N GLU A 53 20.65 -7.92 25.87
CA GLU A 53 20.95 -9.34 25.95
C GLU A 53 22.34 -9.58 25.34
N GLU A 54 23.09 -10.56 25.85
CA GLU A 54 24.31 -11.04 25.23
C GLU A 54 23.98 -12.33 24.47
N ASP A 55 24.29 -12.40 23.17
CA ASP A 55 23.93 -13.53 22.31
C ASP A 55 24.58 -14.84 22.81
N LYS A 56 25.86 -14.77 23.15
CA LYS A 56 26.64 -15.80 23.86
C LYS A 56 27.70 -15.12 24.72
N PRO A 57 28.19 -15.76 25.80
CA PRO A 57 29.32 -15.24 26.56
C PRO A 57 30.51 -14.96 25.63
N GLY A 58 30.82 -13.68 25.40
CA GLY A 58 31.90 -13.24 24.51
C GLY A 58 31.54 -12.96 23.05
N ALA A 59 30.25 -12.96 22.68
CA ALA A 59 29.76 -12.70 21.33
C ALA A 59 29.17 -11.26 21.18
N ASN A 60 28.19 -11.11 20.28
CA ASN A 60 27.53 -9.85 19.98
C ASN A 60 26.54 -9.47 21.10
N PHE A 61 26.33 -8.16 21.28
CA PHE A 61 25.26 -7.64 22.12
C PHE A 61 24.00 -7.42 21.28
N VAL A 62 22.85 -7.81 21.82
CA VAL A 62 21.53 -7.57 21.25
C VAL A 62 20.82 -6.55 22.11
N VAL A 63 20.65 -5.34 21.58
CA VAL A 63 19.90 -4.28 22.26
C VAL A 63 18.47 -4.31 21.74
N LYS A 64 17.52 -4.65 22.61
CA LYS A 64 16.09 -4.64 22.28
C LYS A 64 15.44 -3.35 22.76
N ILE A 65 14.69 -2.68 21.90
CA ILE A 65 14.06 -1.39 22.17
C ILE A 65 12.60 -1.46 21.75
N LEU A 66 11.70 -1.32 22.71
CA LEU A 66 10.27 -1.16 22.46
C LEU A 66 9.97 0.33 22.27
N THR A 67 9.43 0.68 21.11
CA THR A 67 9.10 2.06 20.73
C THR A 67 7.73 2.14 20.09
N ARG A 68 7.17 3.35 20.03
CA ARG A 68 6.01 3.65 19.18
C ARG A 68 6.41 3.54 17.70
N ALA A 69 5.47 3.07 16.88
CA ALA A 69 5.72 2.85 15.45
C ALA A 69 6.04 4.15 14.68
N GLU A 70 5.44 5.28 15.08
CA GLU A 70 5.73 6.62 14.54
C GLU A 70 7.16 7.14 14.84
N ASP A 71 7.77 6.67 15.93
CA ASP A 71 9.10 7.10 16.37
C ASP A 71 10.20 6.16 15.83
N THR A 72 9.83 4.98 15.32
CA THR A 72 10.75 3.96 14.80
C THR A 72 11.73 4.54 13.78
N GLY A 73 11.25 5.29 12.77
CA GLY A 73 12.12 5.88 11.75
C GLY A 73 13.14 6.89 12.31
N SER A 74 12.74 7.68 13.32
CA SER A 74 13.65 8.64 13.95
C SER A 74 14.73 7.96 14.80
N ILE A 75 14.39 6.81 15.39
CA ILE A 75 15.30 6.00 16.20
C ILE A 75 16.27 5.23 15.30
N THR A 76 15.79 4.60 14.22
CA THR A 76 16.64 3.89 13.26
C THR A 76 17.63 4.82 12.57
N ASP A 77 17.22 6.03 12.18
CA ASP A 77 18.11 7.06 11.63
C ASP A 77 19.21 7.45 12.65
N ALA A 78 18.83 7.63 13.93
CA ALA A 78 19.78 7.98 14.98
C ALA A 78 20.79 6.85 15.25
N ILE A 79 20.31 5.60 15.35
CA ILE A 79 21.15 4.41 15.53
C ILE A 79 22.12 4.26 14.35
N THR A 80 21.61 4.37 13.11
CA THR A 80 22.41 4.25 11.89
C THR A 80 23.51 5.32 11.83
N LYS A 81 23.20 6.56 12.25
CA LYS A 81 24.19 7.64 12.31
C LYS A 81 25.28 7.36 13.35
N LEU A 82 24.92 6.88 14.54
CA LEU A 82 25.88 6.54 15.60
C LEU A 82 26.74 5.33 15.26
N LEU A 83 26.17 4.33 14.59
CA LEU A 83 26.83 3.09 14.20
C LEU A 83 27.51 3.16 12.81
N SER A 84 27.54 4.34 12.18
CA SER A 84 28.13 4.55 10.84
C SER A 84 29.59 4.08 10.69
N LYS A 85 30.35 4.02 11.79
CA LYS A 85 31.75 3.54 11.83
C LYS A 85 31.91 2.09 12.30
N THR A 86 30.80 1.39 12.54
CA THR A 86 30.82 0.01 13.04
C THR A 86 30.44 -0.91 11.89
N GLU A 87 31.35 -1.81 11.53
CA GLU A 87 31.05 -2.87 10.59
C GLU A 87 30.14 -3.93 11.23
N ASN A 88 29.30 -4.57 10.42
CA ASN A 88 28.46 -5.71 10.81
C ASN A 88 27.41 -5.47 11.91
N PHE A 89 26.82 -4.27 12.00
CA PHE A 89 25.59 -4.10 12.79
C PHE A 89 24.35 -4.47 11.98
N ARG A 90 23.30 -4.93 12.66
CA ARG A 90 21.99 -5.19 12.05
C ARG A 90 20.89 -4.64 12.94
N ILE A 91 19.89 -4.02 12.32
CA ILE A 91 18.67 -3.58 13.00
C ILE A 91 17.53 -4.44 12.45
N ILE A 92 16.85 -5.15 13.33
CA ILE A 92 15.64 -5.92 13.04
C ILE A 92 14.46 -5.10 13.58
N ILE A 93 13.42 -4.93 12.77
CA ILE A 93 12.19 -4.22 13.16
C ILE A 93 11.06 -5.22 13.15
N GLN A 94 10.36 -5.39 14.28
CA GLN A 94 9.23 -6.29 14.41
C GLN A 94 7.97 -5.54 14.82
N ALA A 95 6.85 -5.83 14.14
CA ALA A 95 5.53 -5.40 14.55
C ALA A 95 5.10 -6.19 15.80
N VAL A 96 4.83 -5.49 16.89
CA VAL A 96 4.33 -6.11 18.13
C VAL A 96 2.81 -6.08 18.08
N GLU A 97 2.20 -7.26 18.02
CA GLU A 97 0.73 -7.42 17.90
C GLU A 97 0.00 -6.89 19.14
N ALA A 98 0.56 -7.13 20.33
CA ALA A 98 -0.02 -6.67 21.59
C ALA A 98 1.04 -6.48 22.67
N THR A 99 0.76 -5.57 23.60
CA THR A 99 1.53 -5.39 24.84
C THR A 99 0.57 -5.42 26.02
N VAL A 100 1.01 -6.03 27.12
CA VAL A 100 0.28 -6.03 28.38
C VAL A 100 1.23 -5.56 29.48
N PRO A 101 0.96 -4.41 30.12
CA PRO A 101 -0.16 -3.49 29.89
C PRO A 101 -0.09 -2.81 28.50
N PRO A 102 -1.23 -2.37 27.94
CA PRO A 102 -1.23 -1.68 26.65
C PRO A 102 -0.52 -0.33 26.76
N VAL A 103 0.25 0.01 25.73
CA VAL A 103 0.91 1.30 25.64
C VAL A 103 -0.11 2.37 25.27
N GLU A 104 -0.30 3.32 26.18
CA GLU A 104 -1.26 4.42 26.05
C GLU A 104 -0.73 5.48 25.07
N ALA A 105 -1.64 6.02 24.25
CA ALA A 105 -1.35 7.22 23.47
C ALA A 105 -1.04 8.40 24.41
N PRO A 106 -0.10 9.30 24.04
CA PRO A 106 0.12 10.54 24.78
C PRO A 106 -1.19 11.34 24.93
N GLU A 107 -1.38 12.04 26.05
CA GLU A 107 -2.59 12.87 26.28
C GLU A 107 -2.73 14.02 25.26
N GLU A 108 -1.62 14.44 24.64
CA GLU A 108 -1.62 15.37 23.51
C GLU A 108 -1.60 14.60 22.18
N PRO A 109 -2.53 14.87 21.25
CA PRO A 109 -2.44 14.32 19.90
C PRO A 109 -1.11 14.75 19.28
N PRO A 110 -0.44 13.89 18.50
CA PRO A 110 0.85 14.22 17.90
C PRO A 110 0.71 15.53 17.11
N ALA A 111 1.57 16.50 17.42
CA ALA A 111 1.50 17.87 16.91
C ALA A 111 1.64 18.02 15.38
N LYS A 112 1.66 16.92 14.61
CA LYS A 112 1.78 16.90 13.15
C LYS A 112 0.91 15.82 12.54
N ILE A 113 -0.20 16.24 11.93
CA ILE A 113 -0.94 15.46 10.94
C ILE A 113 0.04 15.14 9.81
N GLY A 114 0.46 13.87 9.67
CA GLY A 114 1.38 13.43 8.61
C GLY A 114 2.59 12.57 9.02
N ARG A 115 2.71 12.11 10.28
CA ARG A 115 3.72 11.09 10.62
C ARG A 115 3.27 9.70 10.12
N LEU A 116 4.16 9.02 9.39
CA LEU A 116 3.98 7.63 8.98
C LEU A 116 3.86 6.75 10.23
N SER A 117 2.87 5.85 10.28
CA SER A 117 2.74 4.88 11.37
C SER A 117 3.64 3.66 11.17
N VAL A 118 4.13 3.46 9.96
CA VAL A 118 5.05 2.39 9.56
C VAL A 118 6.42 3.00 9.23
N SER A 119 7.52 2.35 9.60
CA SER A 119 8.85 2.84 9.25
C SER A 119 9.08 2.81 7.74
N ARG A 120 10.01 3.63 7.23
CA ARG A 120 10.28 3.67 5.78
C ARG A 120 10.87 2.35 5.29
N GLU A 121 11.64 1.68 6.13
CA GLU A 121 12.27 0.40 5.86
C GLU A 121 11.23 -0.73 5.80
N GLU A 122 10.27 -0.74 6.72
CA GLU A 122 9.14 -1.69 6.74
C GLU A 122 8.27 -1.48 5.50
N LEU A 123 7.89 -0.22 5.23
CA LEU A 123 7.12 0.16 4.03
C LEU A 123 7.81 -0.29 2.73
N TYR A 124 9.11 -0.05 2.60
CA TYR A 124 9.87 -0.43 1.41
C TYR A 124 9.92 -1.95 1.24
N ASN A 125 10.23 -2.69 2.31
CA ASN A 125 10.33 -4.14 2.24
C ASN A 125 8.99 -4.81 1.94
N ASP A 126 7.90 -4.34 2.57
CA ASP A 126 6.55 -4.86 2.32
C ASP A 126 6.16 -4.69 0.84
N VAL A 127 6.45 -3.52 0.27
CA VAL A 127 6.16 -3.23 -1.15
C VAL A 127 7.04 -4.07 -2.06
N VAL A 128 8.34 -4.17 -1.79
CA VAL A 128 9.28 -4.98 -2.60
C VAL A 128 8.88 -6.45 -2.60
N GLN A 129 8.49 -6.99 -1.44
CA GLN A 129 8.10 -8.39 -1.31
C GLN A 129 6.77 -8.66 -2.00
N ALA A 130 5.78 -7.79 -1.80
CA ALA A 130 4.45 -7.93 -2.39
C ALA A 130 4.45 -7.70 -3.92
N ALA A 131 5.38 -6.90 -4.45
CA ALA A 131 5.50 -6.62 -5.88
C ALA A 131 6.26 -7.71 -6.68
N LYS A 132 6.76 -8.78 -6.03
CA LYS A 132 7.41 -9.88 -6.76
C LYS A 132 6.36 -10.72 -7.51
N PRO A 133 6.56 -11.01 -8.81
CA PRO A 133 5.68 -11.91 -9.54
C PRO A 133 5.94 -13.34 -9.05
N THR A 134 5.08 -13.81 -8.15
CA THR A 134 5.14 -15.18 -7.61
C THR A 134 4.12 -16.09 -8.30
N TYR A 135 4.30 -17.40 -8.22
CA TYR A 135 3.30 -18.35 -8.70
C TYR A 135 1.95 -18.19 -7.98
N VAL A 136 1.98 -17.83 -6.68
CA VAL A 136 0.77 -17.51 -5.90
C VAL A 136 0.06 -16.29 -6.49
N PHE A 137 0.79 -15.21 -6.79
CA PHE A 137 0.25 -14.03 -7.46
C PHE A 137 -0.44 -14.42 -8.78
N ALA A 138 0.23 -15.19 -9.64
CA ALA A 138 -0.34 -15.64 -10.91
C ALA A 138 -1.61 -16.50 -10.71
N GLY A 139 -1.59 -17.43 -9.75
CA GLY A 139 -2.74 -18.27 -9.41
C GLY A 139 -3.95 -17.45 -8.94
N LEU A 140 -3.73 -16.47 -8.05
CA LEU A 140 -4.78 -15.54 -7.60
C LEU A 140 -5.33 -14.72 -8.76
N MET A 141 -4.48 -14.22 -9.67
CA MET A 141 -4.92 -13.48 -10.85
C MET A 141 -5.75 -14.34 -11.80
N ILE A 142 -5.37 -15.61 -12.03
CA ILE A 142 -6.15 -16.56 -12.86
C ILE A 142 -7.53 -16.79 -12.24
N ILE A 143 -7.58 -17.18 -10.97
CA ILE A 143 -8.83 -17.46 -10.25
C ILE A 143 -9.73 -16.21 -10.25
N SER A 144 -9.16 -15.05 -9.91
CA SER A 144 -9.87 -13.78 -9.91
C SER A 144 -10.42 -13.43 -11.29
N THR A 145 -9.66 -13.65 -12.36
CA THR A 145 -10.10 -13.36 -13.73
C THR A 145 -11.26 -14.25 -14.14
N LEU A 146 -11.21 -15.55 -13.82
CA LEU A 146 -12.30 -16.48 -14.11
C LEU A 146 -13.57 -16.11 -13.34
N ILE A 147 -13.46 -15.79 -12.04
CA ILE A 147 -14.59 -15.33 -11.23
C ILE A 147 -15.18 -14.04 -11.82
N ALA A 148 -14.33 -13.08 -12.20
CA ALA A 148 -14.77 -11.84 -12.84
C ALA A 148 -15.49 -12.10 -14.16
N ALA A 149 -14.96 -12.99 -15.01
CA ALA A 149 -15.56 -13.36 -16.28
C ALA A 149 -16.96 -13.99 -16.10
N PHE A 150 -17.11 -14.92 -15.15
CA PHE A 150 -18.43 -15.44 -14.78
C PHE A 150 -19.33 -14.38 -14.16
N GLY A 151 -18.76 -13.44 -13.40
CA GLY A 151 -19.48 -12.30 -12.84
C GLY A 151 -20.08 -11.41 -13.93
N PHE A 152 -19.31 -11.11 -14.99
CA PHE A 152 -19.81 -10.39 -16.16
C PHE A 152 -20.85 -11.19 -16.94
N LEU A 153 -20.62 -12.50 -17.16
CA LEU A 153 -21.57 -13.37 -17.86
C LEU A 153 -22.93 -13.45 -17.14
N LYS A 154 -22.93 -13.41 -15.80
CA LYS A 154 -24.15 -13.39 -14.97
C LYS A 154 -24.67 -11.98 -14.67
N ASP A 155 -24.04 -10.95 -15.20
CA ASP A 155 -24.29 -9.53 -14.89
C ASP A 155 -24.40 -9.25 -13.37
N SER A 156 -23.56 -9.92 -12.57
CA SER A 156 -23.61 -9.88 -11.11
C SER A 156 -22.51 -9.03 -10.51
N THR A 157 -22.86 -7.81 -10.10
CA THR A 157 -21.93 -6.88 -9.44
C THR A 157 -21.29 -7.48 -8.19
N ALA A 158 -22.01 -8.31 -7.42
CA ALA A 158 -21.48 -8.97 -6.23
C ALA A 158 -20.33 -9.93 -6.55
N ILE A 159 -20.45 -10.74 -7.61
CA ILE A 159 -19.40 -11.67 -8.04
C ILE A 159 -18.22 -10.89 -8.61
N ILE A 160 -18.49 -9.84 -9.39
CA ILE A 160 -17.45 -8.96 -9.96
C ILE A 160 -16.66 -8.31 -8.81
N ILE A 161 -17.33 -7.78 -7.77
CA ILE A 161 -16.65 -7.24 -6.57
C ILE A 161 -15.88 -8.32 -5.83
N GLY A 162 -16.47 -9.50 -5.62
CA GLY A 162 -15.81 -10.63 -4.94
C GLY A 162 -14.51 -11.05 -5.61
N SER A 163 -14.45 -10.99 -6.96
CA SER A 163 -13.22 -11.24 -7.70
C SER A 163 -12.13 -10.21 -7.37
N MET A 164 -12.48 -8.92 -7.30
CA MET A 164 -11.53 -7.83 -7.05
C MET A 164 -10.85 -7.96 -5.68
N VAL A 165 -11.55 -8.50 -4.68
CA VAL A 165 -10.99 -8.74 -3.33
C VAL A 165 -9.81 -9.71 -3.39
N ILE A 166 -9.83 -10.65 -4.33
CA ILE A 166 -8.82 -11.70 -4.46
C ILE A 166 -7.60 -11.20 -5.24
N ALA A 167 -7.79 -10.33 -6.24
CA ALA A 167 -6.71 -9.86 -7.10
C ALA A 167 -5.71 -8.97 -6.35
N PRO A 168 -4.41 -9.33 -6.28
CA PRO A 168 -3.40 -8.56 -5.58
C PRO A 168 -2.78 -7.42 -6.44
N LEU A 169 -3.60 -6.63 -7.15
CA LEU A 169 -3.11 -5.57 -8.06
C LEU A 169 -2.59 -4.31 -7.34
N LEU A 170 -2.83 -4.20 -6.03
CA LEU A 170 -2.34 -3.09 -5.22
C LEU A 170 -0.81 -3.03 -5.21
N ALA A 171 -0.15 -4.12 -4.86
CA ALA A 171 1.28 -4.16 -4.60
C ALA A 171 2.17 -3.65 -5.76
N PRO A 172 2.00 -4.12 -7.02
CA PRO A 172 2.79 -3.59 -8.13
C PRO A 172 2.55 -2.10 -8.37
N ASN A 173 1.33 -1.61 -8.14
CA ASN A 173 1.02 -0.18 -8.29
C ASN A 173 1.62 0.69 -7.17
N VAL A 174 1.62 0.18 -5.94
CA VAL A 174 2.32 0.85 -4.83
C VAL A 174 3.84 0.89 -5.07
N ALA A 175 4.42 -0.18 -5.65
CA ALA A 175 5.83 -0.20 -6.02
C ALA A 175 6.19 0.87 -7.06
N LEU A 176 5.34 1.07 -8.08
CA LEU A 176 5.53 2.11 -9.09
C LEU A 176 5.55 3.52 -8.49
N SER A 177 4.56 3.83 -7.66
CA SER A 177 4.43 5.14 -7.02
C SER A 177 5.54 5.37 -5.99
N LEU A 178 5.85 4.40 -5.12
CA LEU A 178 6.93 4.50 -4.14
C LEU A 178 8.31 4.60 -4.82
N GLY A 179 8.57 3.78 -5.84
CA GLY A 179 9.80 3.83 -6.63
C GLY A 179 9.99 5.18 -7.32
N SER A 180 8.90 5.80 -7.80
CA SER A 180 8.92 7.14 -8.39
C SER A 180 9.28 8.22 -7.36
N VAL A 181 8.78 8.10 -6.12
CA VAL A 181 9.08 9.03 -5.02
C VAL A 181 10.52 8.87 -4.52
N LEU A 182 11.01 7.63 -4.44
CA LEU A 182 12.37 7.33 -3.98
C LEU A 182 13.43 7.46 -5.09
N ALA A 183 13.01 7.65 -6.34
CA ALA A 183 13.85 7.53 -7.54
C ALA A 183 14.61 6.20 -7.60
N ASP A 184 13.92 5.12 -7.24
CA ASP A 184 14.41 3.74 -7.30
C ASP A 184 13.93 3.07 -8.59
N PHE A 185 14.81 3.07 -9.60
CA PHE A 185 14.52 2.47 -10.90
C PHE A 185 14.38 0.94 -10.84
N THR A 186 14.99 0.28 -9.86
CA THR A 186 14.85 -1.16 -9.68
C THR A 186 13.43 -1.47 -9.22
N LEU A 187 12.92 -0.72 -8.25
CA LEU A 187 11.55 -0.86 -7.76
C LEU A 187 10.51 -0.49 -8.83
N ILE A 188 10.75 0.58 -9.60
CA ILE A 188 9.89 0.95 -10.74
C ILE A 188 9.86 -0.18 -11.77
N ARG A 189 11.01 -0.72 -12.17
CA ARG A 189 11.09 -1.80 -13.17
C ARG A 189 10.40 -3.06 -12.66
N GLN A 190 10.56 -3.39 -11.39
CA GLN A 190 9.90 -4.54 -10.77
C GLN A 190 8.37 -4.35 -10.77
N GLY A 191 7.88 -3.19 -10.32
CA GLY A 191 6.46 -2.86 -10.36
C GLY A 191 5.88 -2.90 -11.78
N LEU A 192 6.58 -2.32 -12.75
CA LEU A 192 6.17 -2.32 -14.16
C LEU A 192 6.13 -3.74 -14.72
N SER A 193 7.16 -4.54 -14.47
CA SER A 193 7.23 -5.91 -14.97
C SER A 193 6.10 -6.77 -14.40
N THR A 194 5.83 -6.66 -13.10
CA THR A 194 4.75 -7.42 -12.45
C THR A 194 3.39 -6.96 -12.95
N GLN A 195 3.18 -5.64 -13.07
CA GLN A 195 1.93 -5.07 -13.59
C GLN A 195 1.69 -5.51 -15.03
N PHE A 196 2.72 -5.45 -15.88
CA PHE A 196 2.62 -5.85 -17.28
C PHE A 196 2.32 -7.35 -17.42
N SER A 197 3.00 -8.20 -16.67
CA SER A 197 2.70 -9.65 -16.64
C SER A 197 1.27 -9.93 -16.18
N ALA A 198 0.77 -9.21 -15.17
CA ALA A 198 -0.60 -9.32 -14.70
C ALA A 198 -1.60 -8.89 -15.80
N VAL A 199 -1.31 -7.78 -16.47
CA VAL A 199 -2.14 -7.25 -17.56
C VAL A 199 -2.27 -8.26 -18.70
N LEU A 200 -1.14 -8.80 -19.17
CA LEU A 200 -1.16 -9.82 -20.22
C LEU A 200 -1.92 -11.06 -19.79
N LEU A 201 -1.66 -11.57 -18.58
CA LEU A 201 -2.32 -12.76 -18.06
C LEU A 201 -3.85 -12.60 -18.02
N VAL A 202 -4.34 -11.50 -17.44
CA VAL A 202 -5.78 -11.22 -17.35
C VAL A 202 -6.36 -11.02 -18.73
N PHE A 203 -5.71 -10.23 -19.59
CA PHE A 203 -6.19 -9.93 -20.94
C PHE A 203 -6.34 -11.20 -21.76
N PHE A 204 -5.32 -12.05 -21.85
CA PHE A 204 -5.38 -13.28 -22.64
C PHE A 204 -6.40 -14.26 -22.09
N LEU A 205 -6.47 -14.43 -20.78
CA LEU A 205 -7.42 -15.36 -20.16
C LEU A 205 -8.88 -14.91 -20.35
N SER A 206 -9.15 -13.62 -20.16
CA SER A 206 -10.48 -13.06 -20.40
C SER A 206 -10.83 -12.98 -21.89
N ALA A 207 -9.87 -12.76 -22.79
CA ALA A 207 -10.09 -12.86 -24.24
C ALA A 207 -10.40 -14.29 -24.68
N LEU A 208 -9.71 -15.30 -24.15
CA LEU A 208 -10.03 -16.70 -24.43
C LEU A 208 -11.45 -17.03 -23.95
N PHE A 209 -11.83 -16.55 -22.76
CA PHE A 209 -13.18 -16.73 -22.25
C PHE A 209 -14.23 -16.02 -23.12
N GLY A 210 -13.98 -14.77 -23.50
CA GLY A 210 -14.86 -13.99 -24.38
C GLY A 210 -15.04 -14.62 -25.77
N ALA A 211 -13.98 -15.24 -26.31
CA ALA A 211 -14.07 -15.99 -27.57
C ALA A 211 -14.92 -17.26 -27.43
N ALA A 212 -14.88 -17.92 -26.27
CA ALA A 212 -15.66 -19.12 -26.00
C ALA A 212 -17.15 -18.84 -25.71
N THR A 213 -17.46 -17.73 -25.01
CA THR A 213 -18.82 -17.45 -24.55
C THR A 213 -19.58 -16.42 -25.38
N ASN A 214 -18.90 -15.62 -26.18
CA ASN A 214 -19.45 -14.50 -26.95
C ASN A 214 -20.29 -13.53 -26.09
N ILE A 215 -19.61 -12.64 -25.37
CA ILE A 215 -20.22 -11.76 -24.38
C ILE A 215 -21.05 -10.65 -25.05
N ASP A 216 -22.24 -10.37 -24.51
CA ASP A 216 -23.06 -9.26 -24.98
C ASP A 216 -22.55 -7.92 -24.40
N PRO A 217 -22.14 -6.95 -25.25
CA PRO A 217 -21.68 -5.64 -24.80
C PRO A 217 -22.76 -4.80 -24.10
N ASN A 218 -24.04 -5.17 -24.22
CA ASN A 218 -25.16 -4.46 -23.59
C ASN A 218 -25.41 -4.85 -22.14
N LEU A 219 -24.74 -5.89 -21.62
CA LEU A 219 -24.82 -6.25 -20.20
C LEU A 219 -24.43 -5.04 -19.34
N SER A 220 -25.25 -4.71 -18.34
CA SER A 220 -25.14 -3.45 -17.60
C SER A 220 -23.74 -3.26 -17.01
N ASN A 221 -23.18 -4.32 -16.40
CA ASN A 221 -21.87 -4.23 -15.80
C ASN A 221 -20.76 -4.04 -16.86
N ILE A 222 -20.89 -4.56 -18.09
CA ILE A 222 -19.90 -4.32 -19.17
C ILE A 222 -20.08 -2.93 -19.76
N HIS A 223 -21.31 -2.55 -20.07
CA HIS A 223 -21.67 -1.29 -20.70
C HIS A 223 -21.13 -0.07 -19.92
N GLN A 224 -21.25 -0.10 -18.59
CA GLN A 224 -20.68 0.93 -17.71
C GLN A 224 -19.15 1.07 -17.83
N ARG A 225 -18.43 0.03 -18.26
CA ARG A 225 -16.97 0.10 -18.49
C ARG A 225 -16.63 0.49 -19.92
N ILE A 226 -17.58 0.43 -20.86
CA ILE A 226 -17.40 0.91 -22.24
C ILE A 226 -17.54 2.43 -22.28
N TYR A 227 -18.50 3.00 -21.54
CA TYR A 227 -18.85 4.42 -21.54
C TYR A 227 -18.51 5.09 -20.20
N ALA A 228 -17.28 4.89 -19.74
CA ALA A 228 -16.79 5.56 -18.55
C ALA A 228 -16.52 7.04 -18.80
N ASP A 229 -16.56 7.81 -17.71
CA ASP A 229 -16.48 9.27 -17.72
C ASP A 229 -15.40 9.78 -16.75
N TYR A 230 -15.23 11.10 -16.67
CA TYR A 230 -14.26 11.73 -15.77
C TYR A 230 -14.50 11.39 -14.29
N THR A 231 -15.71 11.00 -13.91
CA THR A 231 -16.06 10.60 -12.54
C THR A 231 -15.31 9.33 -12.10
N ASP A 232 -15.08 8.38 -13.00
CA ASP A 232 -14.33 7.15 -12.72
C ASP A 232 -12.86 7.45 -12.35
N ILE A 233 -12.27 8.44 -13.01
CA ILE A 233 -10.90 8.91 -12.76
C ILE A 233 -10.79 9.55 -11.37
N ILE A 234 -11.78 10.34 -10.98
CA ILE A 234 -11.84 10.93 -9.63
C ILE A 234 -11.93 9.83 -8.58
N VAL A 235 -12.79 8.82 -8.79
CA VAL A 235 -12.92 7.67 -7.90
C VAL A 235 -11.62 6.88 -7.81
N ALA A 236 -10.96 6.61 -8.94
CA ALA A 236 -9.67 5.91 -8.97
C ALA A 236 -8.57 6.70 -8.23
N PHE A 237 -8.54 8.03 -8.39
CA PHE A 237 -7.62 8.89 -7.66
C PHE A 237 -7.86 8.84 -6.14
N LEU A 238 -9.11 9.01 -5.70
CA LEU A 238 -9.48 8.96 -4.28
C LEU A 238 -9.20 7.57 -3.68
N SER A 239 -9.49 6.51 -4.42
CA SER A 239 -9.16 5.13 -4.04
C SER A 239 -7.64 4.93 -3.89
N GLY A 240 -6.84 5.50 -4.79
CA GLY A 240 -5.37 5.45 -4.69
C GLY A 240 -4.85 6.17 -3.46
N THR A 241 -5.37 7.36 -3.17
CA THR A 241 -5.03 8.11 -1.95
C THR A 241 -5.42 7.33 -0.70
N ALA A 242 -6.67 6.85 -0.61
CA ALA A 242 -7.12 6.03 0.51
C ALA A 242 -6.27 4.77 0.67
N GLY A 243 -5.87 4.17 -0.45
CA GLY A 243 -5.03 2.99 -0.48
C GLY A 243 -3.65 3.25 0.14
N ILE A 244 -2.95 4.30 -0.31
CA ILE A 244 -1.64 4.67 0.23
C ILE A 244 -1.72 5.14 1.69
N LEU A 245 -2.73 5.95 2.05
CA LEU A 245 -2.94 6.38 3.44
C LEU A 245 -3.12 5.18 4.37
N SER A 246 -3.94 4.22 3.99
CA SER A 246 -4.19 3.00 4.78
C SER A 246 -2.94 2.12 4.88
N PHE A 247 -2.19 2.02 3.78
CA PHE A 247 -0.98 1.20 3.71
C PHE A 247 0.12 1.76 4.63
N THR A 248 0.30 3.08 4.61
CA THR A 248 1.25 3.78 5.49
C THR A 248 0.78 3.92 6.95
N ALA A 249 -0.51 3.74 7.20
CA ALA A 249 -1.08 3.61 8.54
C ALA A 249 -0.87 2.22 9.15
N GLY A 250 -0.33 1.24 8.39
CA GLY A 250 -0.19 -0.14 8.87
C GLY A 250 -1.52 -0.87 9.05
N SER A 251 -2.56 -0.42 8.33
CA SER A 251 -3.89 -1.03 8.36
C SER A 251 -3.95 -2.33 7.55
N SER A 252 -4.98 -3.15 7.77
CA SER A 252 -5.16 -4.43 7.05
C SER A 252 -5.07 -4.25 5.54
N THR A 253 -4.07 -4.91 4.94
CA THR A 253 -3.77 -4.90 3.49
C THR A 253 -4.93 -5.42 2.64
N ALA A 254 -5.85 -6.20 3.24
CA ALA A 254 -7.02 -6.75 2.56
C ALA A 254 -7.97 -5.66 2.06
N LEU A 255 -8.40 -4.72 2.93
CA LEU A 255 -9.34 -3.65 2.55
C LEU A 255 -8.76 -2.72 1.47
N ILE A 256 -7.45 -2.49 1.55
CA ILE A 256 -6.67 -1.67 0.62
C ILE A 256 -6.64 -2.34 -0.77
N GLY A 257 -6.41 -3.65 -0.78
CA GLY A 257 -6.42 -4.48 -1.98
C GLY A 257 -7.75 -4.39 -2.71
N VAL A 258 -8.87 -4.45 -1.98
CA VAL A 258 -10.22 -4.33 -2.57
C VAL A 258 -10.40 -3.02 -3.33
N MET A 259 -10.10 -1.88 -2.70
CA MET A 259 -10.35 -0.55 -3.30
C MET A 259 -9.56 -0.34 -4.60
N VAL A 260 -8.29 -0.74 -4.62
CA VAL A 260 -7.44 -0.58 -5.81
C VAL A 260 -7.79 -1.59 -6.90
N SER A 261 -8.09 -2.83 -6.53
CA SER A 261 -8.50 -3.86 -7.49
C SER A 261 -9.85 -3.56 -8.13
N ILE A 262 -10.76 -2.86 -7.42
CA ILE A 262 -12.01 -2.33 -7.99
C ILE A 262 -11.75 -1.46 -9.23
N SER A 263 -10.69 -0.67 -9.19
CA SER A 263 -10.39 0.28 -10.26
C SER A 263 -9.62 -0.35 -11.44
N LEU A 264 -8.97 -1.50 -11.25
CA LEU A 264 -8.06 -2.07 -12.28
C LEU A 264 -8.54 -3.37 -12.90
N LEU A 265 -8.97 -4.34 -12.08
CA LEU A 265 -9.29 -5.68 -12.59
C LEU A 265 -10.53 -5.67 -13.51
N PRO A 266 -11.68 -5.07 -13.13
CA PRO A 266 -12.90 -5.11 -13.94
C PRO A 266 -12.76 -4.52 -15.35
N PRO A 267 -12.20 -3.29 -15.55
CA PRO A 267 -12.06 -2.75 -16.89
C PRO A 267 -11.10 -3.58 -17.74
N LEU A 268 -10.08 -4.19 -17.13
CA LEU A 268 -9.15 -5.07 -17.85
C LEU A 268 -9.80 -6.39 -18.28
N VAL A 269 -10.59 -7.02 -17.41
CA VAL A 269 -11.37 -8.23 -17.74
C VAL A 269 -12.40 -7.92 -18.82
N ALA A 270 -13.13 -6.80 -18.70
CA ALA A 270 -14.08 -6.35 -19.72
C ALA A 270 -13.40 -6.12 -21.08
N THR A 271 -12.21 -5.51 -21.07
CA THR A 271 -11.41 -5.32 -22.29
C THR A 271 -11.11 -6.65 -22.98
N GLY A 272 -10.61 -7.64 -22.23
CA GLY A 272 -10.31 -8.95 -22.80
C GLY A 272 -11.56 -9.67 -23.27
N LEU A 273 -12.63 -9.72 -22.47
CA LEU A 273 -13.91 -10.33 -22.87
C LEU A 273 -14.43 -9.75 -24.19
N LEU A 274 -14.52 -8.41 -24.29
CA LEU A 274 -14.99 -7.72 -25.50
C LEU A 274 -14.07 -7.98 -26.70
N THR A 275 -12.75 -8.01 -26.49
CA THR A 275 -11.78 -8.33 -27.54
C THR A 275 -11.97 -9.76 -28.03
N GLY A 276 -12.12 -10.72 -27.11
CA GLY A 276 -12.36 -12.13 -27.42
C GLY A 276 -13.64 -12.37 -28.19
N SER A 277 -14.70 -11.61 -27.87
CA SER A 277 -15.99 -11.69 -28.55
C SER A 277 -16.04 -10.89 -29.88
N GLY A 278 -14.94 -10.26 -30.30
CA GLY A 278 -14.84 -9.53 -31.57
C GLY A 278 -15.30 -8.07 -31.52
N TYR A 279 -15.69 -7.56 -30.35
CA TYR A 279 -16.14 -6.18 -30.14
C TYR A 279 -14.99 -5.22 -29.87
N PHE A 280 -14.03 -5.12 -30.81
CA PHE A 280 -12.81 -4.33 -30.62
C PHE A 280 -13.08 -2.85 -30.32
N ILE A 281 -14.08 -2.24 -30.96
CA ILE A 281 -14.44 -0.83 -30.73
C ILE A 281 -14.93 -0.58 -29.28
N TYR A 282 -15.67 -1.53 -28.72
CA TYR A 282 -16.13 -1.46 -27.34
C TYR A 282 -14.99 -1.75 -26.36
N ALA A 283 -14.12 -2.71 -26.69
CA ALA A 283 -12.94 -3.03 -25.90
C ALA A 283 -12.01 -1.82 -25.68
N THR A 284 -11.87 -0.94 -26.68
CA THR A 284 -11.07 0.30 -26.52
C THR A 284 -11.57 1.19 -25.37
N GLY A 285 -12.89 1.26 -25.11
CA GLY A 285 -13.44 2.07 -24.03
C GLY A 285 -13.04 1.55 -22.66
N SER A 286 -13.20 0.25 -22.45
CA SER A 286 -12.77 -0.42 -21.21
C SER A 286 -11.26 -0.38 -21.02
N PHE A 287 -10.49 -0.42 -22.10
CA PHE A 287 -9.04 -0.30 -22.03
C PHE A 287 -8.58 1.10 -21.64
N LEU A 288 -9.20 2.14 -22.22
CA LEU A 288 -8.95 3.53 -21.85
C LEU A 288 -9.27 3.77 -20.38
N LEU A 289 -10.40 3.23 -19.89
CA LEU A 289 -10.75 3.28 -18.47
C LEU A 289 -9.68 2.60 -17.59
N PHE A 290 -9.21 1.41 -17.96
CA PHE A 290 -8.12 0.73 -17.26
C PHE A 290 -6.86 1.60 -17.18
N MET A 291 -6.44 2.18 -18.31
CA MET A 291 -5.26 3.04 -18.37
C MET A 291 -5.42 4.32 -17.55
N ALA A 292 -6.60 4.94 -17.59
CA ALA A 292 -6.91 6.15 -16.83
C ALA A 292 -6.89 5.86 -15.33
N ASN A 293 -7.44 4.72 -14.91
CA ASN A 293 -7.41 4.30 -13.51
C ASN A 293 -5.99 4.00 -13.03
N LEU A 294 -5.20 3.29 -13.83
CA LEU A 294 -3.78 3.03 -13.53
C LEU A 294 -2.98 4.33 -13.37
N ALA A 295 -3.17 5.29 -14.27
CA ALA A 295 -2.51 6.58 -14.21
C ALA A 295 -2.93 7.38 -12.96
N SER A 296 -4.24 7.38 -12.66
CA SER A 296 -4.81 8.09 -11.51
C SER A 296 -4.33 7.52 -10.18
N LEU A 297 -4.30 6.19 -10.05
CA LEU A 297 -3.78 5.50 -8.87
C LEU A 297 -2.29 5.81 -8.64
N ASN A 298 -1.48 5.86 -9.70
CA ASN A 298 -0.05 6.21 -9.60
C ASN A 298 0.14 7.67 -9.19
N LEU A 299 -0.59 8.59 -9.81
CA LEU A 299 -0.54 10.02 -9.47
C LEU A 299 -0.96 10.26 -8.01
N ALA A 300 -2.07 9.65 -7.60
CA ALA A 300 -2.57 9.69 -6.23
C ALA A 300 -1.53 9.16 -5.24
N GLY A 301 -0.88 8.04 -5.58
CA GLY A 301 0.14 7.45 -4.71
C GLY A 301 1.38 8.34 -4.55
N ILE A 302 1.89 8.91 -5.65
CA ILE A 302 3.02 9.84 -5.62
C ILE A 302 2.69 11.07 -4.75
N LEU A 303 1.52 11.67 -4.95
CA LEU A 303 1.08 12.84 -4.17
C LEU A 303 0.96 12.51 -2.69
N THR A 304 0.33 11.37 -2.37
CA THR A 304 0.11 10.94 -0.98
C THR A 304 1.43 10.67 -0.27
N PHE A 305 2.36 9.96 -0.91
CA PHE A 305 3.68 9.70 -0.33
C PHE A 305 4.51 10.98 -0.12
N ILE A 306 4.44 11.94 -1.05
CA ILE A 306 5.09 13.25 -0.89
C ILE A 306 4.47 14.01 0.28
N PHE A 307 3.14 14.03 0.37
CA PHE A 307 2.42 14.69 1.45
C PHE A 307 2.77 14.12 2.83
N GLN A 308 2.95 12.79 2.93
CA GLN A 308 3.40 12.10 4.14
C GLN A 308 4.92 12.22 4.41
N GLY A 309 5.66 12.92 3.56
CA GLY A 309 7.09 13.15 3.77
C GLY A 309 7.96 11.90 3.61
N VAL A 310 7.53 10.93 2.80
CA VAL A 310 8.38 9.81 2.37
C VAL A 310 9.56 10.37 1.58
N ARG A 311 10.78 10.07 2.01
CA ARG A 311 12.03 10.57 1.41
C ARG A 311 13.05 9.44 1.27
N PRO A 312 13.98 9.53 0.29
CA PRO A 312 15.05 8.55 0.15
C PRO A 312 15.95 8.50 1.39
N MET A 313 16.44 7.29 1.72
CA MET A 313 17.34 7.04 2.86
C MET A 313 18.67 7.82 2.75
N THR A 314 19.13 8.12 1.54
CA THR A 314 20.40 8.85 1.32
C THR A 314 20.15 10.34 1.14
N TRP A 315 20.63 11.17 2.08
CA TRP A 315 20.49 12.64 2.04
C TRP A 315 20.97 13.27 0.72
N TRP A 316 22.04 12.75 0.11
CA TRP A 316 22.56 13.20 -1.19
C TRP A 316 21.63 12.93 -2.38
N LYS A 317 20.72 11.96 -2.28
CA LYS A 317 19.74 11.64 -3.33
C LYS A 317 18.44 12.45 -3.22
N ALA A 318 18.22 13.20 -2.13
CA ALA A 318 16.96 13.89 -1.86
C ALA A 318 16.60 14.95 -2.92
N LYS A 319 17.56 15.75 -3.38
CA LYS A 319 17.33 16.77 -4.43
C LYS A 319 17.02 16.14 -5.78
N LYS A 320 17.71 15.03 -6.10
CA LYS A 320 17.49 14.24 -7.33
C LYS A 320 16.11 13.58 -7.29
N ALA A 321 15.76 12.89 -6.20
CA ALA A 321 14.46 12.25 -6.01
C ALA A 321 13.28 13.22 -6.10
N ARG A 322 13.43 14.45 -5.59
CA ARG A 322 12.40 15.49 -5.75
C ARG A 322 12.17 15.89 -7.20
N ALA A 323 13.23 16.02 -8.00
CA ALA A 323 13.10 16.32 -9.42
C ALA A 323 12.48 15.14 -10.20
N TYR A 324 12.83 13.90 -9.88
CA TYR A 324 12.25 12.71 -10.52
C TYR A 324 10.78 12.52 -10.18
N SER A 325 10.41 12.64 -8.90
CA SER A 325 9.00 12.56 -8.48
C SER A 325 8.15 13.65 -9.12
N MET A 326 8.68 14.87 -9.28
CA MET A 326 7.97 15.95 -9.98
C MET A 326 7.82 15.68 -11.49
N LYS A 327 8.85 15.12 -12.15
CA LYS A 327 8.76 14.68 -13.55
C LYS A 327 7.76 13.53 -13.73
N ALA A 328 7.77 12.55 -12.83
CA ALA A 328 6.84 11.42 -12.85
C ALA A 328 5.40 11.90 -12.64
N MET A 329 5.18 12.82 -11.70
CA MET A 329 3.87 13.45 -11.47
C MET A 329 3.36 14.17 -12.72
N LEU A 330 4.22 14.98 -13.35
CA LEU A 330 3.87 15.70 -14.58
C LEU A 330 3.58 14.74 -15.74
N LEU A 331 4.34 13.66 -15.87
CA LEU A 331 4.09 12.60 -16.84
C LEU A 331 2.71 11.95 -16.63
N TRP A 332 2.40 11.51 -15.41
CA TRP A 332 1.11 10.89 -15.10
C TRP A 332 -0.05 11.86 -15.28
N PHE A 333 0.14 13.13 -14.90
CA PHE A 333 -0.87 14.17 -15.08
C PHE A 333 -1.16 14.45 -16.56
N ILE A 334 -0.12 14.60 -17.38
CA ILE A 334 -0.27 14.75 -18.85
C ILE A 334 -0.97 13.52 -19.44
N LEU A 335 -0.57 12.31 -19.02
CA LEU A 335 -1.20 11.08 -19.48
C LEU A 335 -2.70 11.04 -19.15
N ILE A 336 -3.10 11.45 -17.94
CA ILE A 336 -4.52 11.55 -17.57
C ILE A 336 -5.27 12.53 -18.46
N ILE A 337 -4.69 13.71 -18.76
CA ILE A 337 -5.32 14.69 -19.66
C ILE A 337 -5.51 14.10 -21.06
N ILE A 338 -4.49 13.43 -21.60
CA ILE A 338 -4.57 12.78 -22.92
C ILE A 338 -5.64 11.69 -22.92
N LEU A 339 -5.69 10.86 -21.87
CA LEU A 339 -6.69 9.79 -21.75
C LEU A 339 -8.11 10.35 -21.61
N LEU A 340 -8.30 11.43 -20.84
CA LEU A 340 -9.57 12.14 -20.73
C LEU A 340 -10.03 12.68 -22.08
N ALA A 341 -9.14 13.33 -22.82
CA ALA A 341 -9.45 13.83 -24.16
C ALA A 341 -9.82 12.67 -25.12
N ALA A 342 -9.10 11.55 -25.05
CA ALA A 342 -9.40 10.36 -25.85
C ALA A 342 -10.75 9.71 -25.48
N MET A 343 -11.05 9.60 -24.18
CA MET A 343 -12.34 9.09 -23.69
C MET A 343 -13.50 10.00 -24.12
N TRP A 344 -13.35 11.31 -23.95
CA TRP A 344 -14.36 12.30 -24.34
C TRP A 344 -14.62 12.28 -25.86
N LEU A 345 -13.55 12.27 -26.65
CA LEU A 345 -13.65 12.21 -28.12
C LEU A 345 -14.36 10.93 -28.57
N ARG A 346 -13.95 9.78 -28.02
CA ARG A 346 -14.55 8.47 -28.33
C ARG A 346 -16.02 8.43 -27.95
N ASN A 347 -16.38 8.86 -26.75
CA ASN A 347 -17.77 8.84 -26.28
C ASN A 347 -18.63 9.78 -27.15
N SER A 348 -18.08 10.91 -27.59
CA SER A 348 -18.77 11.82 -28.52
C SER A 348 -19.07 11.17 -29.88
N PHE A 349 -18.15 10.37 -30.41
CA PHE A 349 -18.34 9.67 -31.70
C PHE A 349 -19.23 8.42 -31.65
N LEU A 350 -19.39 7.79 -30.48
CA LEU A 350 -20.19 6.56 -30.32
C LEU A 350 -21.62 6.81 -29.84
N VAL A 351 -21.92 8.02 -29.37
CA VAL A 351 -23.26 8.43 -28.88
C VAL A 351 -24.05 9.20 -29.96
N THR A 352 -23.38 9.73 -30.98
CA THR A 352 -23.98 10.14 -32.28
C THR A 352 -24.12 8.97 -33.21
#